data_AF-X1EBV0-F1
#
_entry.id   AF-X1EBV0-F1
#
_cell.length_a   1.000
_cell.length_b   1.000
_cell.length_c   1.000
_cell.angle_alpha   90.00
_cell.angle_beta   90.00
_cell.angle_gamma   90.00
#
_symmetry.space_group_name_H-M   'P 1'
#
loop_
_entity.id
_entity.type
_entity.pdbx_description
1 polymer ?
#
loop_
_entity_poly.entity_id
_entity_poly.type
_entity_poly.pdbx_seq_one_letter_code
_entity_poly.pdbx_strand_id
1 'polypeptide(L)'
;QWNIKHDSLGEILDELAEEEGLLSIRADYAALGNLFSQITVNYEERQKYIQEGASQQEIDIALGVEERLVARLLITSHSIITDASTLAEEAHTEVTEAQRLAANLTLALMIFLAITVGSLTFLVARSISKPLDKLTKGAEIIGTGDLEYKVEVKSKDELGQLAAAFNNMTESLKKVTASRDE
;
A
#
# COMPACT_ATOMS: atom_id res chain seq x y z
N GLN A 1 9.01 30.25 32.37
CA GLN A 1 9.28 29.35 31.22
C GLN A 1 8.27 28.22 31.14
N TRP A 2 7.93 27.55 32.27
CA TRP A 2 6.90 26.51 32.33
C TRP A 2 5.55 26.92 31.72
N ASN A 3 4.91 27.97 32.24
CA ASN A 3 3.57 28.41 31.79
C ASN A 3 3.51 28.64 30.27
N ILE A 4 4.50 29.33 29.70
CA ILE A 4 4.56 29.59 28.24
C ILE A 4 4.56 28.29 27.44
N LYS A 5 5.35 27.29 27.88
CA LYS A 5 5.43 25.99 27.19
C LYS A 5 4.16 25.15 27.42
N HIS A 6 3.57 25.27 28.61
CA HIS A 6 2.31 24.61 28.95
C HIS A 6 1.17 25.10 28.06
N ASP A 7 0.99 26.42 28.01
CA ASP A 7 -0.07 27.08 27.25
C ASP A 7 0.06 26.79 25.75
N SER A 8 1.28 26.85 25.19
CA SER A 8 1.50 26.59 23.76
C SER A 8 1.12 25.17 23.33
N LEU A 9 1.38 24.16 24.17
CA LEU A 9 1.04 22.78 23.82
C LEU A 9 -0.45 22.51 24.10
N GLY A 10 -1.03 23.17 25.10
CA GLY A 10 -2.45 23.12 25.39
C GLY A 10 -3.28 23.64 24.22
N GLU A 11 -2.87 24.76 23.61
CA GLU A 11 -3.52 25.32 22.42
C GLU A 11 -3.48 24.34 21.22
N ILE A 12 -2.34 23.69 21.00
CA ILE A 12 -2.20 22.66 19.95
C ILE A 12 -3.13 21.47 20.22
N LEU A 13 -3.18 20.97 21.46
CA LEU A 13 -4.04 19.85 21.82
C LEU A 13 -5.53 20.21 21.74
N ASP A 14 -5.88 21.46 22.00
CA ASP A 14 -7.24 21.98 21.86
C ASP A 14 -7.67 22.06 20.38
N GLU A 15 -6.75 22.44 19.49
CA GLU A 15 -7.00 22.49 18.03
C GLU A 15 -7.16 21.09 17.43
N LEU A 16 -6.46 20.09 17.98
CA LEU A 16 -6.50 18.71 17.52
C LEU A 16 -7.59 17.85 18.21
N ALA A 17 -8.42 18.43 19.09
CA ALA A 17 -9.30 17.71 20.02
C ALA A 17 -10.52 16.98 19.38
N GLU A 18 -10.59 16.87 18.05
CA GLU A 18 -11.67 16.14 17.37
C GLU A 18 -11.44 14.62 17.32
N GLU A 19 -10.21 14.14 17.49
CA GLU A 19 -9.93 12.69 17.53
C GLU A 19 -10.11 12.09 18.93
N GLU A 20 -10.86 10.98 19.01
CA GLU A 20 -11.19 10.29 20.26
C GLU A 20 -9.93 9.89 21.06
N GLY A 21 -8.83 9.55 20.37
CA GLY A 21 -7.54 9.20 20.98
C GLY A 21 -6.78 10.38 21.62
N LEU A 22 -7.05 11.62 21.21
CA LEU A 22 -6.38 12.83 21.74
C LEU A 22 -7.06 13.39 22.99
N LEU A 23 -8.29 12.97 23.28
CA LEU A 23 -9.05 13.45 24.45
C LEU A 23 -8.40 13.07 25.79
N SER A 24 -7.87 11.84 25.89
CA SER A 24 -7.18 11.36 27.10
C SER A 24 -5.89 12.13 27.34
N ILE A 25 -5.06 12.28 26.30
CA ILE A 25 -3.81 13.04 26.33
C ILE A 25 -4.06 14.49 26.75
N ARG A 26 -5.09 15.13 26.20
CA ARG A 26 -5.48 16.50 26.55
C ARG A 26 -5.86 16.63 28.03
N ALA A 27 -6.71 15.72 28.51
CA ALA A 27 -7.17 15.73 29.91
C ALA A 27 -5.98 15.54 30.87
N ASP A 28 -5.10 14.59 30.59
CA ASP A 28 -3.91 14.32 31.39
C ASP A 28 -2.91 15.47 31.31
N TYR A 29 -2.77 16.12 30.15
CA TYR A 29 -1.91 17.28 29.98
C TYR A 29 -2.37 18.47 30.85
N ALA A 30 -3.68 18.74 30.90
CA ALA A 30 -4.26 19.74 31.78
C ALA A 30 -4.07 19.36 33.27
N ALA A 31 -4.22 18.08 33.62
CA ALA A 31 -3.95 17.59 34.97
C ALA A 31 -2.47 17.79 35.37
N LEU A 32 -1.54 17.60 34.44
CA LEU A 32 -0.10 17.79 34.67
C LEU A 32 0.23 19.25 35.02
N GLY A 33 -0.38 20.22 34.33
CA GLY A 33 -0.28 21.64 34.66
C GLY A 33 -0.80 21.96 36.07
N ASN A 34 -1.97 21.41 36.42
CA ASN A 34 -2.56 21.58 37.75
C ASN A 34 -1.72 20.95 38.87
N LEU A 35 -1.12 19.78 38.63
CA LEU A 35 -0.21 19.12 39.57
C LEU A 35 1.06 19.93 39.78
N PHE A 36 1.66 20.45 38.71
CA PHE A 36 2.84 21.31 38.81
C PHE A 36 2.57 22.57 39.64
N SER A 37 1.41 23.20 39.43
CA SER A 37 0.97 24.35 40.25
C SER A 37 0.84 23.98 41.72
N GLN A 38 0.18 22.86 42.04
CA GLN A 38 0.04 22.38 43.43
C GLN A 38 1.39 22.05 44.08
N ILE A 39 2.33 21.46 43.35
CA ILE A 39 3.69 21.18 43.85
C ILE A 39 4.39 22.49 44.20
N THR A 40 4.31 23.48 43.31
CA THR A 40 4.94 24.80 43.51
C THR A 40 4.37 25.50 44.75
N VAL A 41 3.05 25.54 44.88
CA VAL A 41 2.37 26.16 46.04
C VAL A 41 2.73 25.43 47.34
N ASN A 42 2.65 24.10 47.36
CA ASN A 42 2.98 23.32 48.55
C ASN A 42 4.47 23.44 48.93
N TYR A 43 5.37 23.56 47.95
CA TYR A 43 6.78 23.81 48.18
C TYR A 43 7.00 25.17 48.86
N GLU A 44 6.38 26.24 48.35
CA GLU A 44 6.45 27.58 48.93
C GLU A 44 5.88 27.61 50.36
N GLU A 45 4.75 26.95 50.59
CA GLU A 45 4.12 26.84 51.91
C GLU A 45 5.01 26.11 52.92
N ARG A 46 5.64 25.01 52.50
CA ARG A 46 6.62 24.30 53.35
C ARG A 46 7.82 25.19 53.68
N GLN A 47 8.34 25.96 52.72
CA GLN A 47 9.44 26.89 52.98
C GLN A 47 9.05 27.94 54.03
N LYS A 48 7.80 28.43 53.98
CA LYS A 48 7.26 29.34 54.99
C LYS A 48 7.20 28.67 56.37
N TYR A 49 6.69 27.44 56.47
CA TYR A 49 6.68 26.68 57.73
C TYR A 49 8.09 26.56 58.34
N ILE A 50 9.09 26.29 57.52
CA ILE A 50 10.50 26.20 57.97
C ILE A 50 11.00 27.57 58.47
N GLN A 51 10.69 28.66 57.78
CA GLN A 51 11.13 30.01 58.15
C GLN A 51 10.46 30.53 59.43
N GLU A 52 9.19 30.17 59.66
CA GLU A 52 8.40 30.60 60.82
C GLU A 52 8.63 29.72 62.06
N GLY A 53 9.48 28.69 61.96
CA GLY A 53 9.79 27.78 63.07
C GLY A 53 8.63 26.84 63.42
N ALA A 54 7.86 26.41 62.42
CA ALA A 54 6.77 25.47 62.58
C ALA A 54 7.22 24.12 63.17
N SER A 55 6.26 23.35 63.68
CA SER A 55 6.52 22.03 64.24
C SER A 55 6.98 21.03 63.16
N GLN A 56 7.76 20.03 63.57
CA GLN A 56 8.19 18.95 62.67
C GLN A 56 7.01 18.24 61.99
N GLN A 57 5.89 18.10 62.71
CA GLN A 57 4.67 17.48 62.19
C GLN A 57 4.09 18.25 60.99
N GLU A 58 4.10 19.58 61.03
CA GLU A 58 3.60 20.43 59.92
C GLU A 58 4.50 20.29 58.68
N ILE A 59 5.82 20.24 58.88
CA ILE A 59 6.80 20.04 57.80
C ILE A 59 6.64 18.64 57.18
N ASP A 60 6.47 17.60 58.00
CA ASP A 60 6.28 16.22 57.54
C ASP A 60 4.96 16.04 56.76
N ILE A 61 3.88 16.73 57.15
CA ILE A 61 2.63 16.74 56.40
C ILE A 61 2.83 17.35 55.02
N ALA A 62 3.49 18.52 54.93
CA ALA A 62 3.75 19.18 53.65
C ALA A 62 4.66 18.34 52.75
N LEU A 63 5.66 17.66 53.32
CA LEU A 63 6.48 16.66 52.61
C LEU A 63 5.64 15.52 52.05
N GLY A 64 4.77 14.91 52.85
CA GLY A 64 3.90 13.82 52.40
C GLY A 64 2.84 14.24 51.37
N VAL A 65 2.47 15.53 51.32
CA VAL A 65 1.67 16.08 50.21
C VAL A 65 2.51 16.18 48.94
N GLU A 66 3.72 16.72 49.03
CA GLU A 66 4.65 16.82 47.89
C GLU A 66 4.94 15.46 47.27
N GLU A 67 5.24 14.44 48.07
CA GLU A 67 5.48 13.07 47.59
C GLU A 67 4.30 12.52 46.80
N ARG A 68 3.07 12.74 47.30
CA ARG A 68 1.84 12.31 46.61
C ARG A 68 1.60 13.07 45.32
N LEU A 69 1.89 14.36 45.29
CA LEU A 69 1.77 15.18 44.09
C LEU A 69 2.80 14.77 43.03
N VAL A 70 4.05 14.53 43.42
CA VAL A 70 5.11 14.03 42.54
C VAL A 70 4.76 12.63 42.01
N ALA A 71 4.26 11.74 42.86
CA ALA A 71 3.80 10.42 42.42
C ALA A 71 2.69 10.51 41.37
N ARG A 72 1.70 11.38 41.58
CA ARG A 72 0.65 11.64 40.57
C ARG A 72 1.22 12.24 39.30
N LEU A 73 2.16 13.18 39.39
CA LEU A 73 2.83 13.79 38.24
C LEU A 73 3.51 12.73 37.37
N LEU A 74 4.22 11.79 37.99
CA LEU A 74 4.88 10.68 37.29
C LEU A 74 3.87 9.75 36.61
N ILE A 75 2.79 9.40 37.31
CA ILE A 75 1.72 8.53 36.76
C ILE A 75 1.05 9.20 35.57
N THR A 76 0.61 10.46 35.69
CA THR A 76 -0.02 11.21 34.61
C THR A 76 0.94 11.41 33.43
N SER A 77 2.22 11.70 33.69
CA SER A 77 3.22 11.79 32.61
C SER A 77 3.39 10.46 31.88
N HIS A 78 3.35 9.33 32.58
CA HIS A 78 3.45 8.01 31.97
C HIS A 78 2.21 7.66 31.15
N SER A 79 1.02 8.06 31.63
CA SER A 79 -0.25 7.92 30.91
C SER A 79 -0.20 8.65 29.56
N ILE A 80 0.21 9.93 29.55
CA ILE A 80 0.39 10.72 28.31
C ILE A 80 1.35 10.03 27.32
N ILE A 81 2.49 9.54 27.82
CA ILE A 81 3.48 8.86 26.97
C ILE A 81 2.90 7.58 26.37
N THR A 82 2.15 6.82 27.18
CA THR A 82 1.52 5.57 26.75
C THR A 82 0.47 5.84 25.69
N ASP A 83 -0.45 6.75 25.94
CA ASP A 83 -1.51 7.12 25.00
C ASP A 83 -0.91 7.69 23.70
N ALA A 84 0.10 8.56 23.79
CA ALA A 84 0.78 9.10 22.62
C ALA A 84 1.50 8.00 21.80
N SER A 85 2.08 6.99 22.46
CA SER A 85 2.71 5.87 21.79
C SER A 85 1.70 4.95 21.10
N THR A 86 0.56 4.70 21.74
CA THR A 86 -0.54 3.91 21.16
C THR A 86 -1.11 4.61 19.94
N LEU A 87 -1.38 5.92 20.03
CA LEU A 87 -1.89 6.72 18.91
C LEU A 87 -0.91 6.74 17.72
N ALA A 88 0.40 6.84 18.00
CA ALA A 88 1.42 6.75 16.97
C ALA A 88 1.44 5.37 16.30
N GLU A 89 1.25 4.29 17.06
CA GLU A 89 1.17 2.93 16.53
C GLU A 89 -0.09 2.72 15.66
N GLU A 90 -1.25 3.19 16.11
CA GLU A 90 -2.52 3.13 15.36
C GLU A 90 -2.44 3.88 14.02
N ALA A 91 -1.86 5.09 14.02
CA ALA A 91 -1.64 5.85 12.78
C ALA A 91 -0.74 5.09 11.77
N HIS A 92 0.17 4.23 12.26
CA HIS A 92 1.00 3.39 11.40
C HIS A 92 0.28 2.13 10.92
N THR A 93 -0.59 1.51 11.72
CA THR A 93 -1.26 0.26 11.34
C THR A 93 -2.29 0.48 10.22
N GLU A 94 -3.06 1.56 10.25
CA GLU A 94 -4.02 1.89 9.18
C GLU A 94 -3.34 2.02 7.80
N VAL A 95 -2.14 2.61 7.77
CA VAL A 95 -1.34 2.74 6.55
C VAL A 95 -0.90 1.37 6.03
N THR A 96 -0.57 0.41 6.91
CA THR A 96 -0.11 -0.92 6.48
C THR A 96 -1.22 -1.77 5.87
N GLU A 97 -2.47 -1.66 6.34
CA GLU A 97 -3.59 -2.41 5.77
C GLU A 97 -3.95 -1.91 4.37
N ALA A 98 -4.02 -0.58 4.20
CA ALA A 98 -4.22 0.03 2.89
C ALA A 98 -3.10 -0.34 1.91
N GLN A 99 -1.84 -0.35 2.37
CA GLN A 99 -0.69 -0.80 1.58
C GLN A 99 -0.79 -2.28 1.16
N ARG A 100 -1.24 -3.17 2.05
CA ARG A 100 -1.44 -4.59 1.71
C ARG A 100 -2.51 -4.79 0.65
N LEU A 101 -3.64 -4.08 0.77
CA LEU A 101 -4.70 -4.12 -0.24
C LEU A 101 -4.18 -3.62 -1.60
N ALA A 102 -3.47 -2.49 -1.60
CA ALA A 102 -2.88 -1.92 -2.82
C ALA A 102 -1.84 -2.86 -3.45
N ALA A 103 -0.99 -3.50 -2.65
CA ALA A 103 0.00 -4.47 -3.11
C ALA A 103 -0.66 -5.71 -3.72
N ASN A 104 -1.72 -6.24 -3.08
CA ASN A 104 -2.47 -7.38 -3.61
C ASN A 104 -3.18 -7.04 -4.93
N LEU A 105 -3.80 -5.86 -5.03
CA LEU A 105 -4.42 -5.38 -6.28
C LEU A 105 -3.37 -5.22 -7.39
N THR A 106 -2.21 -4.65 -7.07
CA THR A 106 -1.11 -4.47 -8.01
C THR A 106 -0.61 -5.83 -8.51
N LEU A 107 -0.41 -6.80 -7.61
CA LEU A 107 -0.01 -8.17 -7.97
C LEU A 107 -1.07 -8.86 -8.85
N ALA A 108 -2.35 -8.74 -8.48
CA ALA A 108 -3.44 -9.30 -9.27
C ALA A 108 -3.49 -8.71 -10.69
N LEU A 109 -3.31 -7.40 -10.82
CA LEU A 109 -3.24 -6.71 -12.12
C LEU A 109 -2.03 -7.17 -12.95
N MET A 110 -0.86 -7.35 -12.33
CA MET A 110 0.32 -7.87 -13.02
C MET A 110 0.10 -9.30 -13.53
N ILE A 111 -0.47 -10.18 -12.70
CA ILE A 111 -0.79 -11.56 -13.10
C ILE A 111 -1.81 -11.56 -14.23
N PHE A 112 -2.88 -10.77 -14.10
CA PHE A 112 -3.90 -10.62 -15.14
C PHE A 112 -3.27 -10.17 -16.47
N LEU A 113 -2.46 -9.11 -16.44
CA LEU A 113 -1.80 -8.58 -17.63
C LEU A 113 -0.86 -9.63 -18.26
N ALA A 114 -0.07 -10.34 -17.46
CA ALA A 114 0.81 -11.40 -17.95
C ALA A 114 0.02 -12.52 -18.66
N ILE A 115 -1.11 -12.95 -18.08
CA ILE A 115 -1.99 -13.96 -18.68
C ILE A 115 -2.62 -13.43 -19.98
N THR A 116 -3.11 -12.20 -20.00
CA THR A 116 -3.72 -11.59 -21.19
C THR A 116 -2.71 -11.48 -22.32
N VAL A 117 -1.52 -10.93 -22.06
CA VAL A 117 -0.46 -10.77 -23.07
C VAL A 117 0.03 -12.13 -23.55
N GLY A 118 0.25 -13.09 -22.65
CA GLY A 118 0.66 -14.45 -23.01
C GLY A 118 -0.38 -15.16 -23.87
N SER A 119 -1.66 -15.04 -23.52
CA SER A 119 -2.77 -15.62 -24.28
C SER A 119 -2.91 -15.00 -25.67
N LEU A 120 -2.85 -13.67 -25.76
CA LEU A 120 -2.94 -12.97 -27.04
C LEU A 120 -1.76 -13.32 -27.96
N THR A 121 -0.55 -13.37 -27.42
CA THR A 121 0.65 -13.77 -28.16
C THR A 121 0.52 -15.20 -28.70
N PHE A 122 0.04 -16.13 -27.87
CA PHE A 122 -0.21 -17.52 -28.28
C PHE A 122 -1.27 -17.60 -29.39
N LEU A 123 -2.36 -16.84 -29.26
CA LEU A 123 -3.42 -16.81 -30.26
C LEU A 123 -2.89 -16.30 -31.61
N VAL A 124 -2.21 -15.15 -31.64
CA VAL A 124 -1.62 -14.58 -32.87
C VAL A 124 -0.66 -15.55 -33.53
N ALA A 125 0.24 -16.17 -32.75
CA ALA A 125 1.18 -17.15 -33.27
C ALA A 125 0.46 -18.35 -33.92
N ARG A 126 -0.66 -18.80 -33.35
CA ARG A 126 -1.41 -19.96 -33.83
C ARG A 126 -2.35 -19.66 -34.99
N SER A 127 -3.05 -18.53 -34.97
CA SER A 127 -4.06 -18.18 -35.99
C SER A 127 -3.47 -17.45 -37.18
N ILE A 128 -2.34 -16.74 -37.02
CA ILE A 128 -1.76 -15.91 -38.09
C ILE A 128 -0.38 -16.40 -38.47
N SER A 129 0.59 -16.37 -37.54
CA SER A 129 1.99 -16.62 -37.88
C SER A 129 2.22 -18.03 -38.42
N LYS A 130 1.63 -19.05 -37.81
CA LYS A 130 1.75 -20.45 -38.27
C LYS A 130 1.11 -20.70 -39.65
N PRO A 131 -0.13 -20.27 -39.92
CA PRO A 131 -0.71 -20.36 -41.27
C PRO A 131 0.07 -19.62 -42.35
N LEU A 132 0.58 -18.42 -42.04
CA LEU A 132 1.42 -17.67 -42.97
C LEU A 132 2.73 -18.40 -43.27
N ASP A 133 3.42 -18.92 -42.25
CA ASP A 133 4.63 -19.72 -42.44
C ASP A 133 4.38 -20.96 -43.32
N LYS A 134 3.22 -21.62 -43.15
CA LYS A 134 2.81 -22.74 -44.02
C LYS A 134 2.59 -22.32 -45.47
N LEU A 135 1.95 -21.16 -45.70
CA LEU A 135 1.72 -20.64 -47.05
C LEU A 135 3.04 -20.26 -47.72
N THR A 136 3.94 -19.58 -47.00
CA THR A 136 5.27 -19.22 -47.50
C THR A 136 6.05 -20.47 -47.91
N LYS A 137 6.13 -21.48 -47.04
CA LYS A 137 6.81 -22.75 -47.35
C LYS A 137 6.17 -23.49 -48.51
N GLY A 138 4.84 -23.49 -48.60
CA GLY A 138 4.14 -24.10 -49.72
C GLY A 138 4.45 -23.42 -51.05
N ALA A 139 4.51 -22.09 -51.06
CA ALA A 139 4.90 -21.31 -52.23
C ALA A 139 6.35 -21.59 -52.67
N GLU A 140 7.29 -21.72 -51.72
CA GLU A 140 8.66 -22.13 -52.02
C GLU A 140 8.71 -23.51 -52.67
N ILE A 141 8.01 -24.51 -52.10
CA ILE A 141 7.98 -25.89 -52.61
C ILE A 141 7.40 -25.93 -54.03
N ILE A 142 6.22 -25.34 -54.23
CA ILE A 142 5.56 -25.28 -55.54
C ILE A 142 6.42 -24.52 -56.56
N GLY A 143 7.13 -23.48 -56.12
CA GLY A 143 8.08 -22.73 -56.95
C GLY A 143 9.27 -23.56 -57.45
N THR A 144 9.59 -24.69 -56.79
CA THR A 144 10.62 -25.64 -57.28
C THR A 144 10.10 -26.61 -58.34
N GLY A 145 8.80 -26.59 -58.64
CA GLY A 145 8.15 -27.46 -59.63
C GLY A 145 7.33 -28.61 -59.04
N ASP A 146 7.31 -28.77 -57.72
CA ASP A 146 6.46 -29.76 -57.05
C ASP A 146 5.01 -29.27 -56.93
N LEU A 147 4.23 -29.52 -57.99
CA LEU A 147 2.80 -29.15 -58.06
C LEU A 147 1.87 -30.15 -57.35
N GLU A 148 2.40 -31.24 -56.76
CA GLU A 148 1.61 -32.16 -55.94
C GLU A 148 1.41 -31.65 -54.51
N TYR A 149 2.25 -30.72 -54.05
CA TYR A 149 2.18 -30.16 -52.70
C TYR A 149 0.89 -29.35 -52.48
N LYS A 150 0.20 -29.61 -51.37
CA LYS A 150 -1.00 -28.87 -50.93
C LYS A 150 -0.77 -28.19 -49.58
N VAL A 151 -1.12 -26.92 -49.48
CA VAL A 151 -1.04 -26.16 -48.23
C VAL A 151 -2.27 -26.42 -47.37
N GLU A 152 -2.08 -27.05 -46.21
CA GLU A 152 -3.17 -27.28 -45.24
C GLU A 152 -3.20 -26.23 -44.12
N VAL A 153 -4.08 -25.23 -44.31
CA VAL A 153 -4.47 -24.26 -43.27
C VAL A 153 -5.88 -24.59 -42.80
N LYS A 154 -5.99 -25.04 -41.54
CA LYS A 154 -7.27 -25.27 -40.86
C LYS A 154 -7.72 -23.96 -40.20
N SER A 155 -8.23 -23.03 -41.01
CA SER A 155 -8.86 -21.80 -40.53
C SER A 155 -10.15 -21.54 -41.28
N LYS A 156 -11.09 -20.83 -40.63
CA LYS A 156 -12.37 -20.42 -41.21
C LYS A 156 -12.42 -18.93 -41.57
N ASP A 157 -11.28 -18.24 -41.40
CA ASP A 157 -11.10 -16.82 -41.68
C ASP A 157 -10.49 -16.60 -43.08
N GLU A 158 -10.01 -15.38 -43.33
CA GLU A 158 -9.38 -14.96 -44.58
C GLU A 158 -8.13 -15.80 -44.91
N LEU A 159 -7.39 -16.31 -43.92
CA LEU A 159 -6.21 -17.13 -44.16
C LEU A 159 -6.59 -18.54 -44.64
N GLY A 160 -7.72 -19.07 -44.17
CA GLY A 160 -8.28 -20.32 -44.70
C GLY A 160 -8.73 -20.18 -46.16
N GLN A 161 -9.41 -19.07 -46.48
CA GLN A 161 -9.83 -18.78 -47.85
C GLN A 161 -8.64 -18.57 -48.79
N LEU A 162 -7.60 -17.87 -48.31
CA LEU A 162 -6.36 -17.66 -49.05
C LEU A 162 -5.67 -19.00 -49.35
N ALA A 163 -5.58 -19.91 -48.38
CA ALA A 163 -5.01 -21.23 -48.62
C ALA A 163 -5.80 -22.06 -49.63
N ALA A 164 -7.13 -21.98 -49.61
CA ALA A 164 -7.97 -22.64 -50.61
C ALA A 164 -7.75 -22.07 -52.02
N ALA A 165 -7.73 -20.73 -52.14
CA ALA A 165 -7.45 -20.06 -53.42
C ALA A 165 -6.06 -20.40 -53.95
N PHE A 166 -5.05 -20.43 -53.07
CA PHE A 166 -3.68 -20.81 -53.39
C PHE A 166 -3.60 -22.25 -53.93
N ASN A 167 -4.24 -23.21 -53.25
CA ASN A 167 -4.28 -24.61 -53.71
C ASN A 167 -4.99 -24.77 -55.07
N ASN A 168 -6.07 -24.02 -55.30
CA ASN A 168 -6.78 -24.06 -56.60
C ASN A 168 -5.89 -23.55 -57.74
N MET A 169 -5.11 -22.48 -57.50
CA MET A 169 -4.14 -21.97 -58.48
C MET A 169 -3.09 -23.02 -58.82
N THR A 170 -2.52 -23.71 -57.82
CA THR A 170 -1.56 -24.80 -58.03
C THR A 170 -2.16 -25.95 -58.85
N GLU A 171 -3.41 -26.32 -58.59
CA GLU A 171 -4.09 -27.36 -59.36
C GLU A 171 -4.29 -26.95 -60.83
N SER A 172 -4.64 -25.67 -61.08
CA SER A 172 -4.72 -25.13 -62.44
C SER A 172 -3.37 -25.16 -63.15
N LEU A 173 -2.29 -24.76 -62.48
CA LEU A 173 -0.93 -24.85 -63.03
C LEU A 173 -0.56 -26.28 -63.39
N LYS A 174 -0.85 -27.24 -62.51
CA LYS A 174 -0.60 -28.67 -62.75
C LYS A 174 -1.28 -29.18 -64.02
N LYS A 175 -2.54 -28.81 -64.25
CA LYS A 175 -3.30 -29.19 -65.46
C LYS A 175 -2.67 -28.61 -66.73
N VAL A 176 -2.24 -27.35 -66.69
CA VAL A 176 -1.63 -26.67 -67.85
C VAL A 176 -0.24 -27.23 -68.18
N THR A 177 0.56 -27.59 -67.18
CA THR A 177 1.89 -28.19 -67.41
C THR A 177 1.75 -29.63 -67.93
N ALA A 178 0.86 -30.44 -67.34
CA ALA A 178 0.62 -31.80 -67.81
C ALA A 178 0.15 -31.88 -69.27
N SER A 179 -0.67 -30.93 -69.73
CA SER A 179 -1.11 -30.89 -71.14
C SER A 179 -0.04 -30.43 -72.14
N ARG A 180 1.13 -29.96 -71.67
CA ARG A 180 2.26 -29.59 -72.55
C ARG A 180 3.29 -30.72 -72.70
N ASP A 181 3.24 -31.71 -71.81
CA ASP A 181 4.13 -32.87 -71.82
C ASP A 181 3.52 -34.08 -72.55
N GLU A 182 2.25 -34.01 -72.98
CA GLU A 182 1.57 -34.92 -73.93
C GLU A 182 1.65 -34.41 -75.38
#